data_AF-A0A8H7ZBG8-F1
#
_entry.id   AF-A0A8H7ZBG8-F1
#
_cell.length_a   1.000
_cell.length_b   1.000
_cell.length_c   1.000
_cell.angle_alpha   90.00
_cell.angle_beta   90.00
_cell.angle_gamma   90.00
#
_symmetry.space_group_name_H-M   'P 1'
#
loop_
_entity.id
_entity.type
_entity.pdbx_description
1 polymer ?
#
loop_
_entity_poly.entity_id
_entity_poly.type
_entity_poly.pdbx_seq_one_letter_code
_entity_poly.pdbx_strand_id
1 'polypeptide(L)'
;MSLFVDSSQEDRDYTIGGSIPPSQHTDTDLRLSPRRPTWKPKPEVHFTASTNQIGHLSDVFQSLIAISNQAIITIRPSGITIYSTYNYTINVHVNIDPALFNQYELTTISGQSSLLDKNTQESHEEDELELRLGVDINLIANCFTSVLNTMKSEKSISCTITYKGDGHPLVIEFDDTLISEQLDFYTFYIDDEEEEGKGAPSRINYENVILEIMLKSDVLTNLLQDLYQIDTEILFIYCAEGVLNFISKGSIGMSKLIFPNEKSIMEKLYINQDYRDQIISQFKFREFYTIFKSVKLSSKCKLIKDSDGCFSIQLICKNYQQSGYPGTLITINMTELDHDEHLIDWIMQDELEQAVSNDKQQREQEEDILPLTNIPRLNYNEPLINSFKRSNDASSNKDSRNGNKKSRQSGSKRKGQSNNVPLFL
;
A
#
# COMPACT_ATOMS: atom_id res chain seq x y z
N MET A 1 16.75 -4.33 5.26
CA MET A 1 16.32 -3.02 5.78
C MET A 1 14.83 -2.92 5.53
N SER A 2 14.04 -2.76 6.60
CA SER A 2 12.59 -2.55 6.49
C SER A 2 12.35 -1.13 6.00
N LEU A 3 11.61 -0.96 4.90
CA LEU A 3 11.14 0.35 4.44
C LEU A 3 9.94 0.87 5.25
N PHE A 4 9.39 0.03 6.13
CA PHE A 4 8.37 0.47 7.07
C PHE A 4 9.05 1.11 8.27
N VAL A 5 8.56 2.29 8.67
CA VAL A 5 8.96 2.98 9.90
C VAL A 5 8.81 2.00 11.08
N ASP A 6 9.92 1.74 11.76
CA ASP A 6 9.98 0.85 12.93
C ASP A 6 9.86 1.73 14.17
N SER A 7 8.74 1.62 14.89
CA SER A 7 8.34 2.50 15.99
C SER A 7 8.88 1.99 17.33
N SER A 8 10.20 1.84 17.46
CA SER A 8 10.81 1.52 18.73
C SER A 8 12.19 2.15 18.89
N GLN A 9 12.22 3.41 19.38
CA GLN A 9 13.22 3.96 20.30
C GLN A 9 13.08 5.49 20.33
N GLU A 10 12.62 6.04 21.45
CA GLU A 10 13.17 7.25 22.08
C GLU A 10 12.48 7.51 23.43
N ASP A 11 12.95 6.82 24.46
CA ASP A 11 12.75 7.22 25.86
C ASP A 11 13.81 8.27 26.21
N ARG A 12 13.41 9.53 26.47
CA ARG A 12 14.20 10.45 27.31
C ARG A 12 13.31 11.31 28.19
N ASP A 13 13.29 10.94 29.47
CA ASP A 13 12.83 11.73 30.60
C ASP A 13 13.50 13.11 30.65
N TYR A 14 12.69 14.17 30.82
CA TYR A 14 13.16 15.45 31.36
C TYR A 14 12.27 15.90 32.52
N THR A 15 12.82 15.75 33.72
CA THR A 15 12.33 16.26 35.00
C THR A 15 12.18 17.78 35.03
N ILE A 16 11.03 18.23 35.55
CA ILE A 16 10.65 19.62 35.84
C ILE A 16 11.29 20.08 37.17
N GLY A 17 11.90 21.26 37.18
CA GLY A 17 12.22 21.96 38.42
C GLY A 17 12.86 23.34 38.22
N GLY A 18 12.26 24.40 38.79
CA GLY A 18 13.00 25.61 39.14
C GLY A 18 12.33 26.98 38.92
N SER A 19 11.44 27.36 39.83
CA SER A 19 11.32 28.68 40.50
C SER A 19 11.49 30.03 39.74
N ILE A 20 10.42 30.82 39.82
CA ILE A 20 10.29 32.28 39.54
C ILE A 20 10.92 33.13 40.67
N PRO A 21 11.60 34.26 40.39
CA PRO A 21 11.26 35.54 41.04
C PRO A 21 11.36 36.80 40.12
N PRO A 22 10.96 38.01 40.59
CA PRO A 22 10.15 38.95 39.80
C PRO A 22 10.87 40.19 39.21
N SER A 23 10.08 40.90 38.41
CA SER A 23 10.26 42.18 37.71
C SER A 23 10.89 43.33 38.50
N GLN A 24 11.76 44.10 37.86
CA GLN A 24 11.92 45.55 38.07
C GLN A 24 12.13 46.29 36.74
N HIS A 25 11.34 47.34 36.54
CA HIS A 25 11.41 48.32 35.45
C HIS A 25 12.70 49.16 35.54
N THR A 26 13.31 49.46 34.40
CA THR A 26 13.90 50.78 34.10
C THR A 26 13.90 51.01 32.60
N ASP A 27 13.29 52.14 32.21
CA ASP A 27 13.23 52.66 30.84
C ASP A 27 14.61 52.95 30.26
N THR A 28 14.83 52.63 28.99
CA THR A 28 15.73 53.42 28.13
C THR A 28 15.30 53.33 26.67
N ASP A 29 14.86 54.46 26.15
CA ASP A 29 14.61 54.73 24.74
C ASP A 29 15.77 54.34 23.84
N LEU A 30 15.59 53.36 22.95
CA LEU A 30 16.24 53.32 21.64
C LEU A 30 15.29 52.72 20.61
N ARG A 31 14.98 53.54 19.60
CA ARG A 31 14.23 53.20 18.40
C ARG A 31 14.77 51.92 17.74
N LEU A 32 14.10 50.80 17.96
CA LEU A 32 14.26 49.58 17.16
C LEU A 32 13.11 49.55 16.15
N SER A 33 13.40 50.00 14.93
CA SER A 33 12.61 49.61 13.76
C SER A 33 12.56 48.08 13.72
N PRO A 34 11.40 47.45 13.44
CA PRO A 34 11.37 46.00 13.25
C PRO A 34 12.32 45.67 12.11
N ARG A 35 13.40 44.94 12.42
CA ARG A 35 14.30 44.36 11.43
C ARG A 35 13.42 43.51 10.52
N ARG A 36 13.13 44.01 9.32
CA ARG A 36 12.58 43.19 8.24
C ARG A 36 13.49 41.96 8.12
N PRO A 37 12.95 40.74 8.02
CA PRO A 37 13.79 39.58 7.71
C PRO A 37 14.58 39.95 6.45
N THR A 38 15.90 39.92 6.59
CA THR A 38 16.79 40.18 5.45
C THR A 38 16.57 39.01 4.51
N TRP A 39 15.89 39.28 3.40
CA TRP A 39 15.61 38.31 2.36
C TRP A 39 16.97 37.81 1.85
N LYS A 40 17.40 36.64 2.35
CA LYS A 40 18.56 35.95 1.78
C LYS A 40 18.04 35.29 0.51
N PRO A 41 18.63 35.55 -0.68
CA PRO A 41 18.26 34.80 -1.86
C PRO A 41 18.52 33.32 -1.59
N LYS A 42 17.49 32.48 -1.74
CA LYS A 42 17.62 31.03 -1.65
C LYS A 42 18.68 30.60 -2.68
N PRO A 43 19.63 29.70 -2.34
CA PRO A 43 20.63 29.25 -3.30
C PRO A 43 19.93 28.69 -4.54
N GLU A 44 20.42 29.05 -5.72
CA GLU A 44 19.92 28.51 -6.97
C GLU A 44 20.37 27.04 -7.05
N VAL A 45 19.41 26.13 -6.88
CA VAL A 45 19.64 24.68 -6.85
C VAL A 45 19.23 24.10 -8.21
N HIS A 46 20.10 23.26 -8.76
CA HIS A 46 19.87 22.53 -9.99
C HIS A 46 19.79 21.04 -9.72
N PHE A 47 18.79 20.40 -10.33
CA PHE A 47 18.56 18.97 -10.25
C PHE A 47 18.78 18.31 -11.60
N THR A 48 19.44 17.15 -11.59
CA THR A 48 19.54 16.25 -12.74
C THR A 48 19.53 14.80 -12.26
N ALA A 49 18.67 13.98 -12.84
CA ALA A 49 18.68 12.54 -12.61
C ALA A 49 18.46 11.78 -13.92
N SER A 50 19.11 10.63 -14.08
CA SER A 50 18.96 9.77 -15.26
C SER A 50 18.64 8.33 -14.88
N THR A 51 17.77 7.67 -15.63
CA THR A 51 17.39 6.27 -15.40
C THR A 51 16.98 5.58 -16.70
N ASN A 52 17.05 4.26 -16.72
CA ASN A 52 16.44 3.40 -17.74
C ASN A 52 15.16 2.70 -17.22
N GLN A 53 14.76 2.95 -15.97
CA GLN A 53 13.63 2.31 -15.30
C GLN A 53 12.30 3.03 -15.61
N ILE A 54 12.07 3.34 -16.89
CA ILE A 54 10.92 4.14 -17.36
C ILE A 54 9.60 3.41 -17.12
N GLY A 55 9.56 2.08 -17.26
CA GLY A 55 8.36 1.29 -16.97
C GLY A 55 7.89 1.45 -15.52
N HIS A 56 8.82 1.38 -14.57
CA HIS A 56 8.51 1.54 -13.15
C HIS A 56 7.99 2.95 -12.82
N LEU A 57 8.64 4.00 -13.35
CA LEU A 57 8.18 5.38 -13.19
C LEU A 57 6.80 5.59 -13.84
N SER A 58 6.58 5.02 -15.03
CA SER A 58 5.28 5.07 -15.72
C SER A 58 4.18 4.48 -14.85
N ASP A 59 4.40 3.30 -14.27
CA ASP A 59 3.40 2.63 -13.42
C ASP A 59 3.12 3.43 -12.14
N VAL A 60 4.15 4.01 -11.51
CA VAL A 60 4.01 4.88 -10.33
C VAL A 60 3.23 6.15 -10.66
N PHE A 61 3.54 6.85 -11.75
CA PHE A 61 2.79 8.05 -12.13
C PHE A 61 1.33 7.71 -12.50
N GLN A 62 1.11 6.60 -13.21
CA GLN A 62 -0.23 6.13 -13.58
C GLN A 62 -1.10 5.75 -12.38
N SER A 63 -0.49 5.32 -11.27
CA SER A 63 -1.22 5.03 -10.04
C SER A 63 -1.67 6.30 -9.32
N LEU A 64 -0.98 7.44 -9.51
CA LEU A 64 -1.33 8.72 -8.90
C LEU A 64 -2.46 9.47 -9.60
N ILE A 65 -2.59 9.35 -10.92
CA ILE A 65 -3.67 10.02 -11.69
C ILE A 65 -5.06 9.65 -11.17
N ALA A 66 -5.22 8.43 -10.63
CA ALA A 66 -6.49 7.98 -10.07
C ALA A 66 -6.95 8.79 -8.85
N ILE A 67 -6.00 9.47 -8.18
CA ILE A 67 -6.25 10.30 -7.01
C ILE A 67 -6.38 11.76 -7.43
N SER A 68 -5.39 12.29 -8.17
CA SER A 68 -5.40 13.68 -8.62
C SER A 68 -4.53 13.89 -9.85
N ASN A 69 -4.86 14.92 -10.63
CA ASN A 69 -4.11 15.31 -11.83
C ASN A 69 -2.95 16.27 -11.52
N GLN A 70 -2.90 16.84 -10.32
CA GLN A 70 -1.88 17.78 -9.89
C GLN A 70 -1.13 17.23 -8.69
N ALA A 71 0.17 17.47 -8.64
CA ALA A 71 1.02 17.01 -7.55
C ALA A 71 2.12 18.02 -7.26
N ILE A 72 2.60 17.97 -6.02
CA ILE A 72 3.81 18.66 -5.58
C ILE A 72 4.94 17.64 -5.64
N ILE A 73 5.99 17.95 -6.38
CA ILE A 73 7.22 17.18 -6.37
C ILE A 73 8.21 17.93 -5.49
N THR A 74 8.75 17.23 -4.50
CA THR A 74 9.86 17.69 -3.66
C THR A 74 11.08 16.83 -3.96
N ILE A 75 12.19 17.48 -4.27
CA ILE A 75 13.44 16.84 -4.67
C ILE A 75 14.47 17.15 -3.60
N ARG A 76 15.02 16.11 -2.99
CA ARG A 76 16.04 16.15 -1.95
C ARG A 76 17.18 15.19 -2.27
N PRO A 77 18.35 15.27 -1.61
CA PRO A 77 19.41 14.26 -1.78
C PRO A 77 18.95 12.84 -1.43
N SER A 78 17.99 12.72 -0.50
CA SER A 78 17.40 11.46 -0.08
C SER A 78 16.37 10.87 -1.05
N GLY A 79 16.01 11.57 -2.14
CA GLY A 79 15.08 11.08 -3.15
C GLY A 79 14.07 12.11 -3.63
N ILE A 80 13.15 11.62 -4.47
CA ILE A 80 12.02 12.39 -4.98
C ILE A 80 10.78 12.00 -4.19
N THR A 81 10.13 12.97 -3.57
CA THR A 81 8.83 12.79 -2.95
C THR A 81 7.75 13.47 -3.78
N ILE A 82 6.61 12.79 -3.91
CA ILE A 82 5.45 13.31 -4.65
C ILE A 82 4.28 13.35 -3.69
N TYR A 83 3.71 14.52 -3.49
CA TYR A 83 2.53 14.73 -2.68
C TYR A 83 1.34 15.11 -3.55
N SER A 84 0.19 14.51 -3.28
CA SER A 84 -1.06 14.93 -3.87
C SER A 84 -2.23 14.70 -2.92
N THR A 85 -3.31 15.46 -3.13
CA THR A 85 -4.51 15.42 -2.29
C THR A 85 -5.77 15.41 -3.16
N TYR A 86 -6.79 14.73 -2.67
CA TYR A 86 -8.11 14.66 -3.27
C TYR A 86 -9.16 15.01 -2.23
N ASN A 87 -9.91 16.10 -2.48
CA ASN A 87 -10.99 16.59 -1.62
C ASN A 87 -10.64 16.71 -0.12
N TYR A 88 -9.36 16.86 0.24
CA TYR A 88 -8.84 16.86 1.62
C TYR A 88 -9.16 15.60 2.45
N THR A 89 -9.75 14.58 1.83
CA THR A 89 -10.14 13.32 2.47
C THR A 89 -9.14 12.22 2.18
N ILE A 90 -8.45 12.31 1.04
CA ILE A 90 -7.38 11.41 0.65
C ILE A 90 -6.14 12.24 0.38
N ASN A 91 -5.02 11.84 0.96
CA ASN A 91 -3.71 12.32 0.53
C ASN A 91 -2.79 11.15 0.20
N VAL A 92 -1.86 11.39 -0.71
CA VAL A 92 -0.86 10.42 -1.14
C VAL A 92 0.52 11.03 -1.06
N HIS A 93 1.42 10.26 -0.49
CA HIS A 93 2.84 10.53 -0.44
C HIS A 93 3.57 9.38 -1.13
N VAL A 94 4.27 9.68 -2.22
CA VAL A 94 5.17 8.75 -2.89
C VAL A 94 6.60 9.12 -2.54
N ASN A 95 7.43 8.13 -2.24
CA ASN A 95 8.86 8.30 -2.08
C ASN A 95 9.59 7.38 -3.06
N ILE A 96 10.35 7.99 -3.97
CA ILE A 96 11.20 7.34 -4.96
C ILE A 96 12.66 7.52 -4.52
N ASP A 97 13.25 6.40 -4.10
CA ASP A 97 14.65 6.37 -3.65
C ASP A 97 15.65 6.66 -4.81
N PRO A 98 16.74 7.42 -4.56
CA PRO A 98 17.75 7.77 -5.54
C PRO A 98 18.37 6.57 -6.26
N ALA A 99 18.42 5.38 -5.63
CA ALA A 99 18.99 4.17 -6.22
C ALA A 99 18.21 3.65 -7.45
N LEU A 100 17.01 4.19 -7.72
CA LEU A 100 16.31 3.96 -8.99
C LEU A 100 17.04 4.57 -10.19
N PHE A 101 17.81 5.63 -9.94
CA PHE A 101 18.48 6.41 -10.96
C PHE A 101 19.94 5.95 -11.10
N ASN A 102 20.43 5.95 -12.34
CA ASN A 102 21.83 5.71 -12.67
C ASN A 102 22.70 6.92 -12.26
N GLN A 103 22.12 8.11 -12.33
CA GLN A 103 22.70 9.37 -11.88
C GLN A 103 21.63 10.14 -11.11
N TYR A 104 21.98 10.72 -9.98
CA TYR A 104 21.10 11.55 -9.17
C TYR A 104 21.93 12.65 -8.53
N GLU A 105 21.77 13.88 -9.01
CA GLU A 105 22.59 15.02 -8.60
C GLU A 105 21.73 16.23 -8.30
N LEU A 106 22.01 16.83 -7.13
CA LEU A 106 21.43 18.10 -6.69
C LEU A 106 22.61 19.03 -6.41
N THR A 107 22.76 20.09 -7.21
CA THR A 107 23.92 20.98 -7.17
C THR A 107 23.48 22.41 -6.87
N THR A 108 24.30 23.18 -6.17
CA THR A 108 24.05 24.60 -5.91
C THR A 108 25.04 25.46 -6.69
N ILE A 109 24.57 26.54 -7.31
CA ILE A 109 25.44 27.48 -8.04
C ILE A 109 26.11 28.50 -7.09
N SER A 110 26.14 28.27 -5.79
CA SER A 110 26.83 29.18 -4.87
C SER A 110 28.35 29.07 -5.04
N GLY A 111 28.86 29.77 -6.06
CA GLY A 111 30.28 30.03 -6.33
C GLY A 111 30.93 30.98 -5.31
N GLN A 112 30.65 30.79 -4.03
CA GLN A 112 31.53 31.23 -2.96
C GLN A 112 31.96 29.99 -2.19
N SER A 113 32.98 29.35 -2.74
CA SER A 113 34.03 28.75 -1.94
C SER A 113 34.37 29.72 -0.80
N SER A 114 33.77 29.50 0.37
CA SER A 114 34.30 30.02 1.62
C SER A 114 35.65 29.35 1.82
N LEU A 115 36.69 29.97 1.27
CA LEU A 115 38.09 29.71 1.62
C LEU A 115 38.43 30.27 3.01
N LEU A 116 37.44 30.39 3.89
CA LEU A 116 37.59 30.71 5.30
C LEU A 116 36.71 29.74 6.10
N ASP A 117 37.38 28.97 6.95
CA ASP A 117 36.82 28.05 7.96
C ASP A 117 36.41 26.62 7.51
N LYS A 118 37.41 25.86 7.05
CA LYS A 118 37.41 24.38 7.00
C LYS A 118 37.36 23.69 8.39
N ASN A 119 36.72 24.29 9.40
CA ASN A 119 36.75 23.76 10.77
C ASN A 119 35.39 23.63 11.46
N THR A 120 34.27 23.75 10.74
CA THR A 120 32.96 23.57 11.38
C THR A 120 32.00 22.77 10.49
N GLN A 121 31.78 21.50 10.89
CA GLN A 121 30.58 20.69 10.63
C GLN A 121 30.05 20.61 9.19
N GLU A 122 30.71 19.82 8.34
CA GLU A 122 30.24 19.42 6.99
C GLU A 122 29.04 18.43 7.00
N SER A 123 28.28 18.31 8.09
CA SER A 123 27.21 17.30 8.21
C SER A 123 25.79 17.85 8.26
N HIS A 124 25.58 19.17 8.08
CA HIS A 124 24.25 19.78 8.19
C HIS A 124 23.76 20.54 6.94
N GLU A 125 24.62 20.86 5.97
CA GLU A 125 24.19 21.63 4.78
C GLU A 125 23.58 20.76 3.68
N GLU A 126 23.93 19.47 3.58
CA GLU A 126 23.36 18.56 2.57
C GLU A 126 21.86 18.28 2.83
N ASP A 127 21.43 18.24 4.09
CA ASP A 127 20.03 18.00 4.46
C ASP A 127 19.10 19.20 4.17
N GLU A 128 19.65 20.38 3.85
CA GLU A 128 18.88 21.60 3.59
C GLU A 128 18.56 21.84 2.11
N LEU A 129 19.16 21.06 1.19
CA LEU A 129 18.93 21.22 -0.24
C LEU A 129 17.57 20.66 -0.64
N GLU A 130 16.63 21.55 -0.91
CA GLU A 130 15.27 21.20 -1.32
C GLU A 130 14.76 22.06 -2.48
N LEU A 131 14.32 21.38 -3.54
CA LEU A 131 13.53 21.94 -4.63
C LEU A 131 12.08 21.45 -4.52
N ARG A 132 11.12 22.37 -4.59
CA ARG A 132 9.69 22.07 -4.52
C ARG A 132 9.00 22.68 -5.73
N LEU A 133 8.24 21.87 -6.48
CA LEU A 133 7.57 22.31 -7.69
C LEU A 133 6.18 21.67 -7.81
N GLY A 134 5.18 22.46 -8.19
CA GLY A 134 3.87 21.98 -8.58
C GLY A 134 3.86 21.58 -10.06
N VAL A 135 3.30 20.42 -10.38
CA VAL A 135 3.22 19.90 -11.76
C VAL A 135 1.87 19.26 -12.06
N ASP A 136 1.52 19.21 -13.35
CA ASP A 136 0.44 18.36 -13.86
C ASP A 136 0.99 16.93 -14.05
N ILE A 137 0.66 16.05 -13.11
CA ILE A 137 1.15 14.67 -13.10
C ILE A 137 0.51 13.83 -14.20
N ASN A 138 -0.67 14.21 -14.68
CA ASN A 138 -1.34 13.50 -15.78
C ASN A 138 -0.57 13.67 -17.08
N LEU A 139 -0.07 14.88 -17.37
CA LEU A 139 0.80 15.11 -18.53
C LEU A 139 2.10 14.29 -18.44
N ILE A 140 2.74 14.28 -17.28
CA ILE A 140 3.97 13.49 -17.05
C ILE A 140 3.67 11.99 -17.25
N ALA A 141 2.62 11.48 -16.63
CA ALA A 141 2.28 10.06 -16.72
C ALA A 141 1.94 9.62 -18.17
N ASN A 142 1.23 10.45 -18.92
CA ASN A 142 0.91 10.19 -20.33
C ASN A 142 2.18 10.14 -21.19
N CYS A 143 3.13 11.04 -20.91
CA CYS A 143 4.43 11.04 -21.57
C CYS A 143 5.19 9.72 -21.33
N PHE A 144 5.37 9.31 -20.08
CA PHE A 144 6.01 8.04 -19.73
C PHE A 144 5.29 6.83 -20.35
N THR A 145 3.96 6.85 -20.37
CA THR A 145 3.16 5.76 -20.96
C THR A 145 3.32 5.70 -22.48
N SER A 146 3.45 6.85 -23.15
CA SER A 146 3.71 6.92 -24.59
C SER A 146 5.04 6.27 -24.94
N VAL A 147 6.11 6.66 -24.23
CA VAL A 147 7.46 6.10 -24.41
C VAL A 147 7.50 4.60 -24.06
N LEU A 148 6.82 4.18 -22.99
CA LEU A 148 6.77 2.77 -22.62
C LEU A 148 6.11 1.90 -23.72
N ASN A 149 5.17 2.46 -24.47
CA ASN A 149 4.54 1.74 -25.59
C ASN A 149 5.45 1.63 -26.82
N THR A 150 6.35 2.59 -27.05
CA THR A 150 7.34 2.55 -28.14
C THR A 150 8.54 1.65 -27.79
N MET A 151 8.89 1.52 -26.50
CA MET A 151 9.94 0.59 -26.02
C MET A 151 9.74 -0.87 -26.42
N LYS A 152 8.51 -1.31 -26.70
CA LYS A 152 8.26 -2.70 -27.13
C LYS A 152 9.02 -3.06 -28.41
N SER A 153 9.45 -2.08 -29.20
CA SER A 153 10.27 -2.26 -30.41
C SER A 153 11.76 -1.94 -30.24
N GLU A 154 12.16 -1.23 -29.17
CA GLU A 154 13.51 -0.65 -29.04
C GLU A 154 14.28 -1.23 -27.85
N LYS A 155 15.61 -1.32 -27.98
CA LYS A 155 16.43 -2.13 -27.06
C LYS A 155 16.85 -1.39 -25.79
N SER A 156 16.86 -0.06 -25.78
CA SER A 156 17.21 0.73 -24.60
C SER A 156 16.89 2.20 -24.84
N ILE A 157 16.04 2.77 -24.00
CA ILE A 157 15.78 4.21 -23.94
C ILE A 157 16.25 4.69 -22.56
N SER A 158 17.00 5.78 -22.51
CA SER A 158 17.34 6.48 -21.27
C SER A 158 16.43 7.68 -21.06
N CYS A 159 16.06 7.94 -19.81
CA CYS A 159 15.29 9.11 -19.39
C CYS A 159 16.19 9.99 -18.53
N THR A 160 16.24 11.28 -18.83
CA THR A 160 16.92 12.30 -18.04
C THR A 160 15.89 13.34 -17.59
N ILE A 161 15.81 13.57 -16.28
CA ILE A 161 14.93 14.56 -15.67
C ILE A 161 15.80 15.70 -15.17
N THR A 162 15.52 16.93 -15.60
CA THR A 162 16.26 18.11 -15.16
C THR A 162 15.32 19.21 -14.68
N TYR A 163 15.74 19.91 -13.62
CA TYR A 163 15.02 21.07 -13.12
C TYR A 163 16.00 22.15 -12.68
N LYS A 164 15.83 23.37 -13.20
CA LYS A 164 16.79 24.47 -13.00
C LYS A 164 16.43 25.36 -11.80
N GLY A 165 15.33 25.09 -11.11
CA GLY A 165 14.83 25.91 -10.01
C GLY A 165 13.62 26.76 -10.42
N ASP A 166 13.22 27.65 -9.51
CA ASP A 166 11.97 28.40 -9.60
C ASP A 166 11.84 29.19 -10.91
N GLY A 167 10.66 29.11 -11.54
CA GLY A 167 10.36 29.79 -12.81
C GLY A 167 10.85 29.07 -14.06
N HIS A 168 11.61 27.98 -13.94
CA HIS A 168 11.98 27.10 -15.06
C HIS A 168 10.99 25.93 -15.20
N PRO A 169 10.83 25.34 -16.40
CA PRO A 169 10.06 24.12 -16.55
C PRO A 169 10.81 22.91 -15.96
N LEU A 170 10.06 21.87 -15.58
CA LEU A 170 10.61 20.53 -15.40
C LEU A 170 10.82 19.93 -16.78
N VAL A 171 12.06 19.58 -17.11
CA VAL A 171 12.40 19.04 -18.44
C VAL A 171 12.64 17.54 -18.31
N ILE A 172 11.99 16.77 -19.18
CA ILE A 172 12.18 15.32 -19.28
C ILE A 172 12.62 14.99 -20.70
N GLU A 173 13.80 14.42 -20.82
CA GLU A 173 14.41 14.01 -22.08
C GLU A 173 14.43 12.48 -22.16
N PHE A 174 13.97 11.93 -23.28
CA PHE A 174 14.07 10.52 -23.62
C PHE A 174 15.03 10.37 -24.78
N ASP A 175 16.08 9.59 -24.60
CA ASP A 175 17.12 9.37 -25.59
C ASP A 175 17.16 7.88 -25.96
N ASP A 176 16.99 7.59 -27.25
CA ASP A 176 17.17 6.28 -27.86
C ASP A 176 18.42 6.28 -28.77
N THR A 177 18.67 5.20 -29.51
CA THR A 177 19.87 5.12 -30.36
C THR A 177 19.89 6.06 -31.57
N LEU A 178 18.76 6.67 -31.93
CA LEU A 178 18.50 7.41 -33.17
C LEU A 178 17.83 8.76 -32.93
N ILE A 179 17.00 8.89 -31.89
CA ILE A 179 16.14 10.04 -31.61
C ILE A 179 16.28 10.43 -30.13
N SER A 180 16.39 11.73 -29.89
CA SER A 180 16.18 12.33 -28.57
C SER A 180 14.92 13.20 -28.61
N GLU A 181 14.03 12.99 -27.64
CA GLU A 181 12.79 13.75 -27.45
C GLU A 181 12.84 14.48 -26.11
N GLN A 182 12.79 15.80 -26.14
CA GLN A 182 12.76 16.65 -24.96
C GLN A 182 11.37 17.24 -24.76
N LEU A 183 10.83 17.10 -23.55
CA LEU A 183 9.54 17.66 -23.15
C LEU A 183 9.70 18.61 -21.98
N ASP A 184 9.10 19.80 -22.12
CA ASP A 184 9.11 20.84 -21.10
C ASP A 184 7.74 20.91 -20.41
N PHE A 185 7.70 20.64 -19.11
CA PHE A 185 6.50 20.70 -18.29
C PHE A 185 6.49 22.00 -17.48
N TYR A 186 5.45 22.81 -17.68
CA TYR A 186 5.26 24.02 -16.88
C TYR A 186 5.10 23.67 -15.40
N THR A 187 5.85 24.38 -14.56
CA THR A 187 5.72 24.28 -13.10
C THR A 187 4.89 25.44 -12.57
N PHE A 188 4.14 25.20 -11.51
CA PHE A 188 3.46 26.24 -10.76
C PHE A 188 3.93 26.27 -9.32
N TYR A 189 3.84 27.46 -8.73
CA TYR A 189 4.14 27.69 -7.32
C TYR A 189 2.91 27.38 -6.47
N ILE A 190 3.14 26.83 -5.28
CA ILE A 190 2.09 26.53 -4.30
C ILE A 190 2.53 27.19 -3.00
N ASP A 191 1.69 28.06 -2.44
CA ASP A 191 1.97 28.76 -1.19
C ASP A 191 2.00 27.76 -0.01
N ASP A 192 3.09 27.76 0.75
CA ASP A 192 3.28 26.91 1.93
C ASP A 192 2.21 27.16 3.02
N GLU A 193 1.58 28.35 3.03
CA GLU A 193 0.55 28.73 3.99
C GLU A 193 -0.75 27.91 3.86
N GLU A 194 -0.99 27.25 2.72
CA GLU A 194 -2.15 26.36 2.56
C GLU A 194 -1.98 25.01 3.28
N GLU A 195 -0.75 24.57 3.59
CA GLU A 195 -0.49 23.33 4.32
C GLU A 195 -0.61 23.47 5.85
N GLU A 196 -0.32 24.64 6.41
CA GLU A 196 -0.38 24.86 7.87
C GLU A 196 -1.71 25.50 8.34
N GLY A 197 -2.40 26.25 7.47
CA GLY A 197 -3.56 27.07 7.86
C GLY A 197 -4.94 26.39 7.81
N LYS A 198 -5.07 25.20 7.21
CA LYS A 198 -6.37 24.54 6.97
C LYS A 198 -6.36 23.06 7.39
N GLY A 199 -6.15 22.81 8.68
CA GLY A 199 -6.14 21.46 9.24
C GLY A 199 -4.92 20.68 8.78
N ALA A 200 -4.15 20.13 9.72
CA ALA A 200 -3.01 19.30 9.38
C ALA A 200 -3.44 18.23 8.36
N PRO A 201 -2.62 17.93 7.33
CA PRO A 201 -2.94 16.86 6.40
C PRO A 201 -3.26 15.60 7.20
N SER A 202 -4.37 14.92 6.86
CA SER A 202 -4.79 13.68 7.51
C SER A 202 -3.64 12.68 7.48
N ARG A 203 -2.86 12.63 8.56
CA ARG A 203 -1.64 11.84 8.72
C ARG A 203 -1.89 10.90 9.87
N ILE A 204 -1.41 9.67 9.75
CA ILE A 204 -1.49 8.71 10.84
C ILE A 204 -0.76 9.26 12.06
N ASN A 205 -1.45 9.21 13.18
CA ASN A 205 -0.86 9.36 14.49
C ASN A 205 -0.29 8.01 14.96
N TYR A 206 1.03 7.84 14.80
CA TYR A 206 1.70 6.59 15.14
C TYR A 206 1.70 6.27 16.64
N GLU A 207 1.48 7.27 17.50
CA GLU A 207 1.41 7.08 18.95
C GLU A 207 0.10 6.39 19.36
N ASN A 208 -0.96 6.59 18.58
CA ASN A 208 -2.31 6.11 18.88
C ASN A 208 -2.83 5.09 17.85
N VAL A 209 -1.93 4.23 17.34
CA VAL A 209 -2.33 3.16 16.41
C VAL A 209 -3.18 2.11 17.12
N ILE A 210 -4.36 1.85 16.55
CA ILE A 210 -5.32 0.86 17.06
C ILE A 210 -5.33 -0.41 16.21
N LEU A 211 -4.97 -0.33 14.94
CA LEU A 211 -4.90 -1.45 14.00
C LEU A 211 -3.65 -1.37 13.13
N GLU A 212 -2.96 -2.49 12.97
CA GLU A 212 -1.90 -2.65 11.98
C GLU A 212 -1.98 -4.03 11.33
N ILE A 213 -2.05 -4.06 10.00
CA ILE A 213 -2.16 -5.30 9.23
C ILE A 213 -1.14 -5.28 8.09
N MET A 214 -0.44 -6.38 7.86
CA MET A 214 0.39 -6.59 6.67
C MET A 214 -0.18 -7.71 5.82
N LEU A 215 -0.48 -7.38 4.56
CA LEU A 215 -1.20 -8.23 3.62
C LEU A 215 -0.42 -8.39 2.32
N LYS A 216 -0.63 -9.53 1.65
CA LYS A 216 -0.20 -9.74 0.28
C LYS A 216 -1.07 -8.94 -0.69
N SER A 217 -0.45 -8.04 -1.45
CA SER A 217 -1.14 -7.13 -2.36
C SER A 217 -1.95 -7.80 -3.46
N ASP A 218 -1.52 -8.97 -3.96
CA ASP A 218 -2.26 -9.74 -4.97
C ASP A 218 -3.67 -10.12 -4.49
N VAL A 219 -3.80 -10.52 -3.21
CA VAL A 219 -5.08 -10.95 -2.64
C VAL A 219 -5.99 -9.76 -2.43
N LEU A 220 -5.45 -8.64 -1.93
CA LEU A 220 -6.19 -7.39 -1.81
C LEU A 220 -6.64 -6.86 -3.19
N THR A 221 -5.81 -7.00 -4.22
CA THR A 221 -6.16 -6.60 -5.59
C THR A 221 -7.39 -7.36 -6.10
N ASN A 222 -7.40 -8.69 -5.95
CA ASN A 222 -8.55 -9.50 -6.36
C ASN A 222 -9.81 -9.12 -5.58
N LEU A 223 -9.69 -8.93 -4.26
CA LEU A 223 -10.82 -8.53 -3.42
C LEU A 223 -11.39 -7.17 -3.85
N LEU A 224 -10.55 -6.16 -4.11
CA LEU A 224 -11.02 -4.86 -4.58
C LEU A 224 -11.70 -4.97 -5.95
N GLN A 225 -11.19 -5.82 -6.84
CA GLN A 225 -11.79 -6.08 -8.14
C GLN A 225 -13.17 -6.77 -8.00
N ASP A 226 -13.33 -7.68 -7.06
CA ASP A 226 -14.60 -8.36 -6.78
C ASP A 226 -15.62 -7.37 -6.18
N LEU A 227 -15.20 -6.55 -5.21
CA LEU A 227 -16.02 -5.48 -4.63
C LEU A 227 -16.51 -4.49 -5.70
N TYR A 228 -15.66 -4.18 -6.67
CA TYR A 228 -16.03 -3.33 -7.80
C TYR A 228 -17.06 -3.99 -8.72
N GLN A 229 -16.94 -5.29 -8.98
CA GLN A 229 -17.88 -6.02 -9.85
C GLN A 229 -19.28 -6.17 -9.27
N ILE A 230 -19.41 -6.18 -7.94
CA ILE A 230 -20.71 -6.26 -7.24
C ILE A 230 -21.34 -4.89 -6.98
N ASP A 231 -20.82 -3.83 -7.61
CA ASP A 231 -21.30 -2.44 -7.48
C ASP A 231 -21.38 -1.96 -6.02
N THR A 232 -20.30 -2.19 -5.26
CA THR A 232 -20.20 -1.71 -3.88
C THR A 232 -20.27 -0.18 -3.82
N GLU A 233 -21.16 0.36 -2.97
CA GLU A 233 -21.28 1.80 -2.72
C GLU A 233 -20.51 2.22 -1.47
N ILE A 234 -20.71 1.48 -0.38
CA ILE A 234 -20.06 1.68 0.91
C ILE A 234 -19.27 0.43 1.27
N LEU A 235 -18.03 0.64 1.73
CA LEU A 235 -17.14 -0.41 2.19
C LEU A 235 -16.96 -0.28 3.71
N PHE A 236 -17.17 -1.37 4.42
CA PHE A 236 -16.71 -1.51 5.80
C PHE A 236 -15.51 -2.43 5.85
N ILE A 237 -14.46 -1.99 6.55
CA ILE A 237 -13.31 -2.82 6.92
C ILE A 237 -13.48 -3.12 8.40
N TYR A 238 -13.71 -4.39 8.70
CA TYR A 238 -14.01 -4.87 10.06
C TYR A 238 -12.93 -5.84 10.50
N CYS A 239 -12.43 -5.67 11.71
CA CYS A 239 -11.48 -6.59 12.32
C CYS A 239 -11.95 -6.97 13.72
N ALA A 240 -12.15 -8.27 13.95
CA ALA A 240 -12.48 -8.83 15.26
C ALA A 240 -11.92 -10.24 15.40
N GLU A 241 -11.57 -10.60 16.62
CA GLU A 241 -11.04 -11.93 16.98
C GLU A 241 -9.87 -12.42 16.09
N GLY A 242 -9.09 -11.50 15.54
CA GLY A 242 -7.97 -11.82 14.64
C GLY A 242 -8.39 -12.17 13.20
N VAL A 243 -9.63 -11.85 12.81
CA VAL A 243 -10.15 -12.01 11.45
C VAL A 243 -10.41 -10.65 10.83
N LEU A 244 -9.89 -10.44 9.62
CA LEU A 244 -10.15 -9.25 8.81
C LEU A 244 -11.30 -9.55 7.83
N ASN A 245 -12.28 -8.67 7.81
CA ASN A 245 -13.48 -8.77 7.00
C ASN A 245 -13.69 -7.50 6.19
N PHE A 246 -14.20 -7.66 4.97
CA PHE A 246 -14.63 -6.57 4.09
C PHE A 246 -16.12 -6.73 3.84
N ILE A 247 -16.93 -5.79 4.30
CA ILE A 247 -18.38 -5.83 4.12
C ILE A 247 -18.75 -4.79 3.06
N SER A 248 -19.27 -5.27 1.95
CA SER A 248 -19.83 -4.46 0.87
C SER A 248 -21.27 -4.14 1.19
N LYS A 249 -21.67 -2.88 0.99
CA LYS A 249 -23.07 -2.45 0.89
C LYS A 249 -23.28 -1.80 -0.48
N GLY A 250 -24.22 -2.33 -1.24
CA GLY A 250 -24.66 -1.79 -2.52
C GLY A 250 -26.18 -1.82 -2.65
N SER A 251 -26.69 -1.49 -3.83
CA SER A 251 -28.13 -1.41 -4.10
C SER A 251 -28.89 -2.74 -3.93
N ILE A 252 -28.21 -3.88 -4.13
CA ILE A 252 -28.80 -5.23 -4.10
C ILE A 252 -28.80 -5.81 -2.67
N GLY A 253 -27.98 -5.27 -1.76
CA GLY A 253 -27.88 -5.73 -0.38
C GLY A 253 -26.47 -5.60 0.19
N MET A 254 -26.19 -6.41 1.21
CA MET A 254 -24.88 -6.47 1.87
C MET A 254 -24.21 -7.81 1.61
N SER A 255 -22.88 -7.80 1.49
CA SER A 255 -22.05 -8.99 1.29
C SER A 255 -20.81 -8.92 2.17
N LYS A 256 -20.56 -9.97 2.95
CA LYS A 256 -19.40 -10.11 3.82
C LYS A 256 -18.35 -10.97 3.14
N LEU A 257 -17.15 -10.43 2.94
CA LEU A 257 -15.98 -11.15 2.43
C LEU A 257 -14.97 -11.32 3.56
N ILE A 258 -14.69 -12.57 3.91
CA ILE A 258 -13.72 -12.90 4.96
C ILE A 258 -12.33 -12.97 4.32
N PHE A 259 -11.38 -12.17 4.82
CA PHE A 259 -10.02 -12.19 4.34
C PHE A 259 -9.27 -13.41 4.90
N PRO A 260 -8.54 -14.18 4.08
CA PRO A 260 -7.85 -15.37 4.55
C PRO A 260 -6.79 -15.08 5.62
N ASN A 261 -6.87 -15.77 6.77
CA ASN A 261 -5.91 -15.67 7.88
C ASN A 261 -4.73 -16.65 7.76
N GLU A 262 -4.33 -16.97 6.53
CA GLU A 262 -3.14 -17.79 6.30
C GLU A 262 -1.89 -16.91 6.44
N LYS A 263 -0.86 -17.37 7.15
CA LYS A 263 0.39 -16.60 7.36
C LYS A 263 1.10 -16.20 6.06
N SER A 264 0.84 -16.91 4.96
CA SER A 264 1.33 -16.60 3.61
C SER A 264 0.59 -15.43 2.94
N ILE A 265 -0.58 -15.07 3.44
CA ILE A 265 -1.48 -14.05 2.90
C ILE A 265 -1.55 -12.85 3.85
N MET A 266 -1.70 -13.09 5.16
CA MET A 266 -1.64 -12.10 6.22
C MET A 266 -0.38 -12.32 7.06
N GLU A 267 0.63 -11.47 6.85
CA GLU A 267 1.95 -11.59 7.47
C GLU A 267 1.95 -11.09 8.92
N LYS A 268 1.15 -10.04 9.19
CA LYS A 268 1.03 -9.40 10.51
C LYS A 268 -0.41 -8.94 10.71
N LEU A 269 -0.95 -9.17 11.91
CA LEU A 269 -2.18 -8.57 12.39
C LEU A 269 -1.98 -8.17 13.85
N TYR A 270 -2.11 -6.88 14.12
CA TYR A 270 -2.01 -6.30 15.44
C TYR A 270 -3.24 -5.43 15.71
N ILE A 271 -3.86 -5.69 16.86
CA ILE A 271 -5.01 -4.93 17.38
C ILE A 271 -4.61 -4.48 18.78
N ASN A 272 -4.76 -3.19 19.05
CA ASN A 272 -4.46 -2.63 20.38
C ASN A 272 -5.37 -3.26 21.44
N GLN A 273 -4.85 -3.46 22.66
CA GLN A 273 -5.55 -4.16 23.74
C GLN A 273 -6.87 -3.51 24.11
N ASP A 274 -6.92 -2.18 24.07
CA ASP A 274 -8.09 -1.39 24.42
C ASP A 274 -9.21 -1.49 23.36
N TYR A 275 -8.89 -2.04 22.17
CA TYR A 275 -9.80 -2.18 21.03
C TYR A 275 -9.91 -3.63 20.55
N ARG A 276 -9.58 -4.60 21.42
CA ARG A 276 -9.54 -6.03 21.07
C ARG A 276 -10.87 -6.59 20.59
N ASP A 277 -11.96 -6.02 21.06
CA ASP A 277 -13.29 -6.56 20.78
C ASP A 277 -13.63 -6.33 19.31
N GLN A 278 -13.36 -5.14 18.76
CA GLN A 278 -13.69 -4.81 17.38
C GLN A 278 -13.11 -3.48 16.90
N ILE A 279 -12.73 -3.44 15.63
CA ILE A 279 -12.41 -2.21 14.91
C ILE A 279 -13.21 -2.18 13.61
N ILE A 280 -13.93 -1.08 13.37
CA ILE A 280 -14.67 -0.83 12.13
C ILE A 280 -14.19 0.49 11.52
N SER A 281 -13.95 0.47 10.22
CA SER A 281 -13.79 1.67 9.40
C SER A 281 -14.75 1.63 8.22
N GLN A 282 -15.32 2.80 7.90
CA GLN A 282 -16.31 2.98 6.85
C GLN A 282 -15.80 3.94 5.77
N PHE A 283 -15.95 3.58 4.50
CA PHE A 283 -15.50 4.38 3.37
C PHE A 283 -16.53 4.40 2.23
N LYS A 284 -16.56 5.49 1.45
CA LYS A 284 -17.19 5.44 0.13
C LYS A 284 -16.31 4.59 -0.78
N PHE A 285 -16.85 3.50 -1.31
CA PHE A 285 -16.03 2.56 -2.06
C PHE A 285 -15.43 3.18 -3.32
N ARG A 286 -16.14 4.08 -4.00
CA ARG A 286 -15.61 4.81 -5.16
C ARG A 286 -14.32 5.58 -4.85
N GLU A 287 -14.27 6.23 -3.69
CA GLU A 287 -13.10 7.00 -3.24
C GLU A 287 -11.98 6.04 -2.81
N PHE A 288 -12.32 5.01 -2.04
CA PHE A 288 -11.38 3.96 -1.62
C PHE A 288 -10.74 3.23 -2.81
N TYR A 289 -11.52 2.90 -3.84
CA TYR A 289 -11.08 2.14 -5.02
C TYR A 289 -10.08 2.91 -5.90
N THR A 290 -9.89 4.21 -5.70
CA THR A 290 -8.83 4.98 -6.39
C THR A 290 -7.43 4.39 -6.16
N ILE A 291 -7.20 3.70 -5.04
CA ILE A 291 -5.93 3.03 -4.71
C ILE A 291 -5.66 1.78 -5.56
N PHE A 292 -6.65 1.27 -6.29
CA PHE A 292 -6.59 -0.03 -6.95
C PHE A 292 -5.34 -0.20 -7.80
N LYS A 293 -4.99 0.81 -8.60
CA LYS A 293 -3.77 0.79 -9.43
C LYS A 293 -2.50 0.67 -8.58
N SER A 294 -2.41 1.43 -7.49
CA SER A 294 -1.26 1.40 -6.56
C SER A 294 -1.16 0.04 -5.86
N VAL A 295 -2.28 -0.51 -5.41
CA VAL A 295 -2.32 -1.83 -4.76
C VAL A 295 -1.86 -2.91 -5.75
N LYS A 296 -2.36 -2.88 -6.99
CA LYS A 296 -1.97 -3.81 -8.05
C LYS A 296 -0.47 -3.74 -8.41
N LEU A 297 0.13 -2.55 -8.36
CA LEU A 297 1.56 -2.35 -8.58
C LEU A 297 2.42 -2.87 -7.41
N SER A 298 1.87 -2.83 -6.21
CA SER A 298 2.61 -3.13 -4.99
C SER A 298 2.86 -4.62 -4.79
N SER A 299 4.00 -4.93 -4.18
CA SER A 299 4.37 -6.30 -3.76
C SER A 299 3.91 -6.63 -2.34
N LYS A 300 3.77 -5.60 -1.50
CA LYS A 300 3.33 -5.68 -0.11
C LYS A 300 2.45 -4.50 0.22
N CYS A 301 1.43 -4.75 1.04
CA CYS A 301 0.50 -3.76 1.54
C CYS A 301 0.48 -3.80 3.06
N LYS A 302 0.54 -2.62 3.68
CA LYS A 302 0.36 -2.44 5.12
C LYS A 302 -0.80 -1.48 5.35
N LEU A 303 -1.78 -1.91 6.12
CA LEU A 303 -2.93 -1.13 6.54
C LEU A 303 -2.71 -0.69 7.99
N ILE A 304 -2.94 0.58 8.28
CA ILE A 304 -2.79 1.15 9.62
C ILE A 304 -4.01 2.00 9.91
N LYS A 305 -4.56 1.89 11.12
CA LYS A 305 -5.62 2.78 11.62
C LYS A 305 -5.20 3.36 12.96
N ASP A 306 -5.41 4.66 13.14
CA ASP A 306 -5.29 5.32 14.44
C ASP A 306 -6.65 5.56 15.10
N SER A 307 -6.64 6.00 16.36
CA SER A 307 -7.86 6.34 17.11
C SER A 307 -8.55 7.61 16.61
N ASP A 308 -7.86 8.42 15.81
CA ASP A 308 -8.33 9.74 15.34
C ASP A 308 -9.15 9.62 14.04
N GLY A 309 -9.37 8.39 13.56
CA GLY A 309 -10.16 8.11 12.36
C GLY A 309 -9.38 8.19 11.05
N CYS A 310 -8.04 8.25 11.11
CA CYS A 310 -7.18 8.19 9.94
C CYS A 310 -6.83 6.73 9.61
N PHE A 311 -6.98 6.39 8.34
CA PHE A 311 -6.65 5.08 7.80
C PHE A 311 -5.57 5.21 6.74
N SER A 312 -4.44 4.53 6.92
CA SER A 312 -3.30 4.59 6.02
C SER A 312 -3.05 3.25 5.35
N ILE A 313 -2.72 3.34 4.07
CA ILE A 313 -2.37 2.24 3.19
C ILE A 313 -0.97 2.50 2.66
N GLN A 314 -0.01 1.72 3.14
CA GLN A 314 1.40 1.80 2.76
C GLN A 314 1.76 0.65 1.83
N LEU A 315 2.26 1.00 0.65
CA LEU A 315 2.45 0.09 -0.46
C LEU A 315 3.91 0.13 -0.91
N ILE A 316 4.56 -1.04 -0.95
CA ILE A 316 5.93 -1.16 -1.46
C ILE A 316 5.90 -1.69 -2.88
N CYS A 317 6.27 -0.83 -3.84
CA CYS A 317 6.35 -1.14 -5.26
C CYS A 317 7.81 -1.45 -5.62
N LYS A 318 8.15 -2.74 -5.73
CA LYS A 318 9.51 -3.18 -6.03
C LYS A 318 9.75 -3.24 -7.53
N ASN A 319 10.91 -2.76 -7.96
CA ASN A 319 11.42 -3.00 -9.30
C ASN A 319 12.55 -4.03 -9.25
N TYR A 320 12.24 -5.27 -9.64
CA TYR A 320 13.20 -6.37 -9.61
C TYR A 320 14.31 -6.25 -10.67
N GLN A 321 14.19 -5.33 -11.63
CA GLN A 321 15.19 -5.11 -12.68
C GLN A 321 16.41 -4.35 -12.18
N GLN A 322 16.25 -3.53 -11.12
CA GLN A 322 17.31 -2.72 -10.53
C GLN A 322 17.80 -3.35 -9.22
N SER A 323 19.00 -3.92 -9.22
CA SER A 323 19.59 -4.51 -8.02
C SER A 323 19.94 -3.43 -7.00
N GLY A 324 19.54 -3.62 -5.74
CA GLY A 324 19.82 -2.67 -4.66
C GLY A 324 18.78 -1.57 -4.48
N TYR A 325 17.82 -1.44 -5.40
CA TYR A 325 16.70 -0.54 -5.22
C TYR A 325 15.71 -1.08 -4.18
N PRO A 326 15.44 -0.36 -3.08
CA PRO A 326 14.59 -0.89 -2.01
C PRO A 326 13.10 -0.94 -2.42
N GLY A 327 12.70 -0.11 -3.39
CA GLY A 327 11.33 0.04 -3.89
C GLY A 327 10.81 1.47 -3.78
N THR A 328 9.74 1.77 -4.49
CA THR A 328 8.96 3.00 -4.25
C THR A 328 7.98 2.73 -3.11
N LEU A 329 7.93 3.63 -2.14
CA LEU A 329 6.92 3.62 -1.09
C LEU A 329 5.78 4.56 -1.48
N ILE A 330 4.56 4.04 -1.55
CA ILE A 330 3.34 4.84 -1.74
C ILE A 330 2.55 4.75 -0.44
N THR A 331 2.38 5.87 0.24
CA THR A 331 1.56 6.00 1.45
C THR A 331 0.31 6.79 1.11
N ILE A 332 -0.85 6.18 1.30
CA ILE A 332 -2.15 6.80 1.03
C ILE A 332 -2.88 6.89 2.35
N ASN A 333 -3.21 8.10 2.79
CA ASN A 333 -3.99 8.33 4.00
C ASN A 333 -5.40 8.74 3.60
N MET A 334 -6.39 8.20 4.31
CA MET A 334 -7.81 8.44 4.10
C MET A 334 -8.46 8.76 5.44
N THR A 335 -9.37 9.74 5.44
CA THR A 335 -10.26 9.97 6.57
C THR A 335 -11.48 9.07 6.45
N GLU A 336 -11.83 8.36 7.53
CA GLU A 336 -13.03 7.53 7.54
C GLU A 336 -14.32 8.37 7.54
N LEU A 337 -15.41 7.76 7.09
CA LEU A 337 -16.74 8.35 7.23
C LEU A 337 -17.24 8.17 8.66
N ASP A 338 -18.06 9.12 9.11
CA ASP A 338 -18.87 8.92 10.31
C ASP A 338 -19.69 7.63 10.19
N HIS A 339 -19.64 6.83 11.24
CA HIS A 339 -20.26 5.52 11.22
C HIS A 339 -21.79 5.65 11.26
N ASP A 340 -22.45 4.88 10.41
CA ASP A 340 -23.90 4.68 10.51
C ASP A 340 -24.17 3.67 11.63
N GLU A 341 -24.64 4.16 12.79
CA GLU A 341 -24.90 3.35 14.01
C GLU A 341 -25.77 2.13 13.71
N HIS A 342 -26.79 2.26 12.85
CA HIS A 342 -27.69 1.16 12.52
C HIS A 342 -27.01 0.05 11.72
N LEU A 343 -26.03 0.40 10.88
CA LEU A 343 -25.25 -0.58 10.14
C LEU A 343 -24.22 -1.26 11.02
N ILE A 344 -23.61 -0.53 11.95
CA ILE A 344 -22.74 -1.13 12.96
C ILE A 344 -23.54 -2.16 13.75
N ASP A 345 -24.71 -1.79 14.27
CA ASP A 345 -25.56 -2.70 15.05
C ASP A 345 -25.90 -3.97 14.27
N TRP A 346 -26.16 -3.85 12.97
CA TRP A 346 -26.41 -5.01 12.11
C TRP A 346 -25.18 -5.92 11.98
N ILE A 347 -23.99 -5.34 11.79
CA ILE A 347 -22.73 -6.09 11.74
C ILE A 347 -22.51 -6.82 13.07
N MET A 348 -22.76 -6.15 14.20
CA MET A 348 -22.60 -6.74 15.53
C MET A 348 -23.58 -7.89 15.77
N GLN A 349 -24.83 -7.72 15.33
CA GLN A 349 -25.85 -8.75 15.49
C GLN A 349 -25.54 -9.99 14.64
N ASP A 350 -25.04 -9.82 13.41
CA ASP A 350 -24.62 -10.94 12.54
C ASP A 350 -23.47 -11.74 13.18
N GLU A 351 -22.49 -11.06 13.78
CA GLU A 351 -21.38 -11.72 14.50
C GLU A 351 -21.86 -12.49 15.73
N LEU A 352 -22.78 -11.91 16.51
CA LEU A 352 -23.36 -12.58 17.68
C LEU A 352 -24.14 -13.83 17.26
N GLU A 353 -24.91 -13.76 16.18
CA GLU A 353 -25.68 -14.90 15.67
C GLU A 353 -24.78 -16.01 15.13
N GLN A 354 -23.67 -15.66 14.48
CA GLN A 354 -22.65 -16.62 14.01
C GLN A 354 -21.94 -17.30 15.19
N ALA A 355 -21.55 -16.55 16.23
CA ALA A 355 -20.93 -17.09 17.42
C ALA A 355 -21.86 -18.09 18.15
N VAL A 356 -23.13 -17.72 18.36
CA VAL A 356 -24.13 -18.59 19.00
C VAL A 356 -24.41 -19.85 18.18
N SER A 357 -24.38 -19.75 16.85
CA SER A 357 -24.59 -20.90 15.96
C SER A 357 -23.40 -21.87 15.99
N ASN A 358 -22.18 -21.36 16.03
CA ASN A 358 -20.96 -22.16 16.14
C ASN A 358 -20.88 -22.91 17.48
N ASP A 359 -21.23 -22.25 18.59
CA ASP A 359 -21.28 -22.87 19.92
C ASP A 359 -22.29 -24.01 20.01
N LYS A 360 -23.46 -23.85 19.38
CA LYS A 360 -24.47 -24.92 19.32
C LYS A 360 -23.98 -26.12 18.52
N GLN A 361 -23.34 -25.90 17.37
CA GLN A 361 -22.78 -26.98 16.55
C GLN A 361 -21.64 -27.73 17.26
N GLN A 362 -20.80 -27.04 18.04
CA GLN A 362 -19.75 -27.69 18.83
C GLN A 362 -20.32 -28.55 19.96
N ARG A 363 -21.37 -28.07 20.65
CA ARG A 363 -22.05 -28.86 21.71
C ARG A 363 -22.78 -30.08 21.16
N GLU A 364 -23.41 -29.97 20.00
CA GLU A 364 -24.06 -31.11 19.33
C GLU A 364 -23.04 -32.16 18.86
N GLN A 365 -21.83 -31.77 18.48
CA GLN A 365 -20.75 -32.71 18.14
C GLN A 365 -20.11 -33.38 19.38
N GLU A 366 -20.09 -32.71 20.54
CA GLU A 366 -19.61 -33.33 21.79
C GLU A 366 -20.63 -34.30 22.41
N GLU A 367 -21.95 -34.09 22.24
CA GLU A 367 -22.96 -35.01 22.75
C GLU A 367 -23.06 -36.35 21.97
N ASP A 368 -22.54 -36.42 20.74
CA ASP A 368 -22.48 -37.67 19.94
C ASP A 368 -21.27 -38.58 20.28
N ILE A 369 -20.42 -38.18 21.23
CA ILE A 369 -19.32 -39.01 21.77
C ILE A 369 -19.66 -39.51 23.17
N LEU A 370 -20.69 -40.34 23.30
CA LEU A 370 -20.91 -41.09 24.55
C LEU A 370 -19.87 -42.23 24.69
N PRO A 371 -19.24 -42.43 25.86
CA PRO A 371 -18.33 -43.55 26.07
C PRO A 371 -19.13 -44.86 26.15
N LEU A 372 -18.91 -45.76 25.19
CA LEU A 372 -19.31 -47.17 25.24
C LEU A 372 -18.66 -47.87 26.45
N THR A 373 -19.27 -47.71 27.63
CA THR A 373 -18.93 -48.45 28.85
C THR A 373 -20.16 -49.21 29.31
N ASN A 374 -20.48 -50.31 28.63
CA ASN A 374 -21.26 -51.42 29.19
C ASN A 374 -21.15 -52.64 28.26
N ILE A 375 -20.00 -53.30 28.30
CA ILE A 375 -19.87 -54.69 27.85
C ILE A 375 -19.89 -55.57 29.11
N PRO A 376 -20.89 -56.45 29.30
CA PRO A 376 -20.86 -57.43 30.38
C PRO A 376 -19.71 -58.42 30.15
N ARG A 377 -18.82 -58.54 31.13
CA ARG A 377 -17.71 -59.51 31.10
C ARG A 377 -18.26 -60.93 31.20
N LEU A 378 -17.98 -61.74 30.19
CA LEU A 378 -18.21 -63.19 30.18
C LEU A 378 -17.33 -63.87 31.23
N ASN A 379 -17.96 -64.65 32.11
CA ASN A 379 -17.31 -65.51 33.07
C ASN A 379 -17.21 -66.93 32.47
N TYR A 380 -16.00 -67.46 32.35
CA TYR A 380 -15.72 -68.81 31.87
C TYR A 380 -15.99 -69.82 32.99
N ASN A 381 -16.95 -70.73 32.78
CA ASN A 381 -16.92 -72.12 33.26
C ASN A 381 -18.23 -72.84 32.87
N GLU A 382 -18.19 -73.61 31.79
CA GLU A 382 -18.64 -75.02 31.67
C GLU A 382 -18.89 -75.41 30.20
N PRO A 383 -18.71 -76.69 29.83
CA PRO A 383 -18.73 -77.16 28.44
C PRO A 383 -20.07 -77.80 28.04
N LEU A 384 -20.15 -78.19 26.75
CA LEU A 384 -21.05 -79.20 26.11
C LEU A 384 -22.40 -78.70 25.53
N ILE A 385 -22.50 -78.67 24.19
CA ILE A 385 -23.16 -79.70 23.32
C ILE A 385 -23.60 -79.14 21.97
N ASN A 386 -23.29 -79.93 20.94
CA ASN A 386 -23.71 -79.85 19.54
C ASN A 386 -25.20 -79.59 19.30
N SER A 387 -25.52 -78.81 18.26
CA SER A 387 -26.47 -79.27 17.22
C SER A 387 -26.37 -78.43 15.93
N PHE A 388 -26.06 -79.14 14.84
CA PHE A 388 -26.54 -79.00 13.45
C PHE A 388 -27.33 -77.74 13.07
N LYS A 389 -27.12 -77.09 11.92
CA LYS A 389 -27.13 -77.68 10.57
C LYS A 389 -26.68 -76.65 9.51
N ARG A 390 -25.99 -77.17 8.48
CA ARG A 390 -25.67 -76.53 7.19
C ARG A 390 -26.92 -76.11 6.41
N SER A 391 -26.78 -75.05 5.63
CA SER A 391 -27.03 -75.10 4.18
C SER A 391 -26.05 -74.17 3.46
N ASN A 392 -25.14 -74.79 2.70
CA ASN A 392 -24.41 -74.20 1.59
C ASN A 392 -25.40 -73.80 0.49
N ASP A 393 -25.08 -72.73 -0.23
CA ASP A 393 -24.61 -72.76 -1.64
C ASP A 393 -24.24 -71.31 -2.00
N ALA A 394 -23.01 -70.90 -2.29
CA ALA A 394 -21.99 -71.39 -3.23
C ALA A 394 -22.37 -71.22 -4.71
N SER A 395 -21.89 -70.14 -5.32
CA SER A 395 -21.16 -70.11 -6.62
C SER A 395 -20.87 -68.64 -6.98
N SER A 396 -19.60 -68.19 -6.94
CA SER A 396 -18.53 -68.35 -7.97
C SER A 396 -18.85 -67.52 -9.23
N ASN A 397 -17.97 -66.75 -9.87
CA ASN A 397 -16.51 -66.61 -9.90
C ASN A 397 -16.24 -65.14 -10.33
N LYS A 398 -15.24 -64.42 -9.83
CA LYS A 398 -13.78 -64.58 -9.99
C LYS A 398 -13.25 -64.46 -11.41
N ASP A 399 -12.17 -63.66 -11.46
CA ASP A 399 -11.04 -63.66 -12.38
C ASP A 399 -11.15 -62.82 -13.66
N SER A 400 -10.10 -62.16 -14.15
CA SER A 400 -8.82 -61.72 -13.59
C SER A 400 -8.07 -60.92 -14.68
N ARG A 401 -7.17 -60.04 -14.24
CA ARG A 401 -5.81 -59.80 -14.78
C ARG A 401 -5.58 -59.22 -16.19
N ASN A 402 -4.84 -58.10 -16.13
CA ASN A 402 -3.57 -57.79 -16.80
C ASN A 402 -3.48 -57.72 -18.33
N GLY A 403 -2.96 -56.57 -18.79
CA GLY A 403 -1.65 -56.59 -19.45
C GLY A 403 -1.51 -55.86 -20.78
N ASN A 404 -0.80 -54.73 -20.71
CA ASN A 404 0.33 -54.33 -21.56
C ASN A 404 0.16 -53.96 -23.06
N LYS A 405 0.82 -52.83 -23.36
CA LYS A 405 1.73 -52.52 -24.49
C LYS A 405 1.19 -51.90 -25.80
N LYS A 406 1.78 -50.72 -26.04
CA LYS A 406 2.55 -50.26 -27.22
C LYS A 406 1.86 -49.49 -28.35
N SER A 407 2.41 -48.27 -28.52
CA SER A 407 2.90 -47.63 -29.76
C SER A 407 1.88 -47.24 -30.83
N ARG A 408 1.94 -45.99 -31.33
CA ARG A 408 2.84 -45.57 -32.41
C ARG A 408 2.74 -44.06 -32.69
N GLN A 409 3.84 -43.54 -33.25
CA GLN A 409 4.11 -42.18 -33.69
C GLN A 409 3.29 -41.74 -34.92
N SER A 410 3.24 -40.42 -35.12
CA SER A 410 3.85 -39.67 -36.25
C SER A 410 2.92 -38.77 -37.09
N GLY A 411 3.43 -37.55 -37.30
CA GLY A 411 3.20 -36.68 -38.47
C GLY A 411 1.94 -35.80 -38.44
N SER A 412 1.86 -34.63 -39.07
CA SER A 412 2.81 -33.64 -39.62
C SER A 412 1.97 -32.68 -40.48
N LYS A 413 2.28 -31.38 -40.40
CA LYS A 413 2.12 -30.32 -41.43
C LYS A 413 0.75 -29.61 -41.66
N ARG A 414 0.83 -28.30 -41.36
CA ARG A 414 0.72 -27.11 -42.27
C ARG A 414 -0.64 -26.45 -42.57
N LYS A 415 -0.61 -25.13 -42.27
CA LYS A 415 -1.03 -23.94 -43.05
C LYS A 415 -2.52 -23.60 -43.14
N GLY A 416 -2.81 -22.34 -42.78
CA GLY A 416 -3.94 -21.56 -43.26
C GLY A 416 -4.09 -20.22 -42.53
N GLN A 417 -3.55 -19.14 -43.10
CA GLN A 417 -3.88 -17.75 -42.74
C GLN A 417 -5.34 -17.45 -43.08
N SER A 418 -6.00 -16.60 -42.30
CA SER A 418 -6.67 -15.40 -42.85
C SER A 418 -7.10 -14.44 -41.74
N ASN A 419 -6.71 -13.18 -41.93
CA ASN A 419 -7.16 -11.98 -41.22
C ASN A 419 -8.69 -11.87 -41.18
N ASN A 420 -9.22 -11.24 -40.13
CA ASN A 420 -10.28 -10.23 -40.26
C ASN A 420 -10.38 -9.38 -38.98
N VAL A 421 -10.06 -8.10 -39.15
CA VAL A 421 -10.39 -6.99 -38.24
C VAL A 421 -11.65 -6.34 -38.80
N PRO A 422 -12.63 -5.93 -37.98
CA PRO A 422 -13.53 -4.86 -38.36
C PRO A 422 -13.16 -3.58 -37.60
N LEU A 423 -12.73 -2.56 -38.35
CA LEU A 423 -12.88 -1.16 -37.97
C LEU A 423 -14.38 -0.85 -37.88
N PHE A 424 -14.80 -0.15 -36.83
CA PHE A 424 -15.94 0.76 -36.91
C PHE A 424 -15.55 2.12 -36.33
N LEU A 425 -16.03 3.13 -37.05
CA LEU A 425 -15.92 4.57 -36.87
C LEU A 425 -16.30 5.06 -35.47
#